data_AF-A0A2A4JJD1-F1
#
_entry.id   AF-A0A2A4JJD1-F1
#
_cell.length_a   1.000
_cell.length_b   1.000
_cell.length_c   1.000
_cell.angle_alpha   90.00
_cell.angle_beta   90.00
_cell.angle_gamma   90.00
#
_symmetry.space_group_name_H-M   'P 1'
#
loop_
_entity.id
_entity.type
_entity.pdbx_description
1 polymer ?
#
loop_
_entity_poly.entity_id
_entity_poly.type
_entity_poly.pdbx_seq_one_letter_code
_entity_poly.pdbx_strand_id
1 'polypeptide(L)'
;MLTADEILPVGSIRVNSLNELCLSPALKDLLDFSMTRQHSGPRPVLNTKSKVFELDTCRTIGKICLVYTGGMWSVWLATREGAWGWLADSFTHYFRMALVHLGLPGWQAAFANLPLIPWAEQLFLLLAPHLLEKSEIETNLITVASETGLNHIDPNIFKTSVRHHKNATRPTNQ
;
A
#
# COMPACT_ATOMS: atom_id res chain seq x y z
N MET A 1 21.45 17.70 -12.79
CA MET A 1 22.30 18.18 -11.68
C MET A 1 21.35 18.68 -10.61
N LEU A 2 21.19 17.95 -9.51
CA LEU A 2 20.49 18.46 -8.34
C LEU A 2 21.38 19.54 -7.71
N THR A 3 20.81 20.70 -7.39
CA THR A 3 21.56 21.78 -6.74
C THR A 3 21.71 21.47 -5.25
N ALA A 4 22.80 21.94 -4.62
CA ALA A 4 23.16 21.58 -3.24
C ALA A 4 22.11 21.95 -2.17
N ASP A 5 21.14 22.81 -2.51
CA ASP A 5 20.06 23.26 -1.62
C ASP A 5 18.71 22.55 -1.86
N GLU A 6 18.65 21.59 -2.78
CA GLU A 6 17.40 20.89 -3.10
C GLU A 6 17.18 19.72 -2.13
N ILE A 7 16.24 19.89 -1.20
CA ILE A 7 15.81 18.81 -0.30
C ILE A 7 15.10 17.73 -1.15
N LEU A 8 15.74 16.58 -1.34
CA LEU A 8 15.13 15.46 -2.04
C LEU A 8 14.18 14.71 -1.08
N PRO A 9 12.86 14.70 -1.32
CA PRO A 9 11.94 13.90 -0.52
C PRO A 9 12.21 12.42 -0.77
N VAL A 10 12.84 11.75 0.19
CA VAL A 10 13.29 10.37 0.01
C VAL A 10 12.17 9.36 0.20
N GLY A 11 11.16 9.65 1.03
CA GLY A 11 10.01 8.77 1.26
C GLY A 11 8.71 9.37 0.75
N SER A 12 7.86 8.56 0.11
CA SER A 12 6.51 8.97 -0.29
C SER A 12 5.56 7.77 -0.23
N ILE A 13 4.53 7.89 0.62
CA ILE A 13 3.42 6.94 0.66
C ILE A 13 2.27 7.53 -0.14
N ARG A 14 1.83 6.82 -1.18
CA ARG A 14 0.70 7.23 -2.00
C ARG A 14 -0.29 6.10 -2.14
N VAL A 15 -1.55 6.47 -2.13
CA VAL A 15 -2.68 5.62 -2.48
C VAL A 15 -3.64 6.50 -3.29
N ASN A 16 -4.08 5.99 -4.43
CA ASN A 16 -5.01 6.66 -5.32
C ASN A 16 -6.30 7.03 -4.57
N SER A 17 -6.89 8.16 -4.96
CA SER A 17 -8.18 8.58 -4.43
C SER A 17 -9.26 7.57 -4.80
N LEU A 18 -10.36 7.50 -4.04
CA LEU A 18 -11.48 6.60 -4.38
C LEU A 18 -12.04 6.85 -5.79
N ASN A 19 -12.02 8.11 -6.24
CA ASN A 19 -12.43 8.50 -7.59
C ASN A 19 -11.46 8.01 -8.69
N GLU A 20 -10.20 7.76 -8.34
CA GLU A 20 -9.12 7.32 -9.22
C GLU A 20 -8.90 5.80 -9.15
N LEU A 21 -9.54 5.12 -8.19
CA LEU A 21 -9.52 3.67 -8.01
C LEU A 21 -10.34 2.99 -9.12
N CYS A 22 -9.82 3.05 -10.34
CA CYS A 22 -10.45 2.46 -11.50
C CYS A 22 -10.07 0.96 -11.63
N LEU A 23 -11.00 0.17 -12.15
CA LEU A 23 -10.68 -1.12 -12.77
C LEU A 23 -9.88 -0.80 -14.03
N SER A 24 -8.55 -0.67 -13.91
CA SER A 24 -7.73 -0.18 -15.02
C SER A 24 -7.87 -1.09 -16.25
N PRO A 25 -8.20 -0.58 -17.44
CA PRO A 25 -8.15 -1.36 -18.67
C PRO A 25 -6.75 -1.92 -18.95
N ALA A 26 -5.70 -1.17 -18.60
CA ALA A 26 -4.31 -1.62 -18.69
C ALA A 26 -3.99 -2.75 -17.69
N LEU A 27 -4.79 -2.89 -16.62
CA LEU A 27 -4.73 -4.08 -15.76
C LEU A 27 -5.29 -5.27 -16.51
N LYS A 28 -6.38 -5.14 -17.28
CA LYS A 28 -6.85 -6.24 -18.13
C LYS A 28 -5.73 -6.73 -19.03
N ASP A 29 -4.98 -5.85 -19.71
CA ASP A 29 -3.83 -6.26 -20.52
C ASP A 29 -2.75 -6.98 -19.69
N LEU A 30 -2.47 -6.50 -18.47
CA LEU A 30 -1.55 -7.13 -17.52
C LEU A 30 -2.04 -8.53 -17.06
N LEU A 31 -3.36 -8.74 -17.05
CA LEU A 31 -4.03 -10.00 -16.72
C LEU A 31 -4.26 -10.91 -17.94
N ASP A 32 -4.41 -10.34 -19.14
CA ASP A 32 -4.68 -11.01 -20.43
C ASP A 32 -3.40 -11.52 -21.09
N PHE A 33 -2.23 -11.24 -20.49
CA PHE A 33 -1.02 -12.01 -20.72
C PHE A 33 -1.22 -13.46 -20.29
N SER A 34 -1.90 -14.22 -21.14
CA SER A 34 -1.72 -15.66 -21.32
C SER A 34 -0.24 -16.08 -21.52
N MET A 35 0.68 -15.11 -21.64
CA MET A 35 2.09 -15.25 -22.00
C MET A 35 3.05 -14.34 -21.19
N THR A 36 2.72 -13.88 -19.96
CA THR A 36 3.82 -13.40 -19.09
C THR A 36 4.74 -14.59 -18.91
N ARG A 37 6.04 -14.45 -19.23
CA ARG A 37 7.02 -15.54 -19.15
C ARG A 37 6.78 -16.33 -17.85
N GLN A 38 6.92 -17.65 -17.90
CA GLN A 38 6.88 -18.54 -16.74
C GLN A 38 7.95 -18.12 -15.72
N HIS A 39 7.71 -17.03 -14.99
CA HIS A 39 8.45 -16.65 -13.82
C HIS A 39 7.92 -17.54 -12.71
N SER A 40 8.82 -18.25 -12.04
CA SER A 40 8.55 -19.25 -11.02
C SER A 40 8.00 -18.68 -9.69
N GLY A 41 7.34 -17.53 -9.73
CA GLY A 41 6.89 -16.79 -8.56
C GLY A 41 5.40 -16.96 -8.25
N PRO A 42 4.98 -16.65 -7.00
CA PRO A 42 3.58 -16.62 -6.61
C PRO A 42 2.82 -15.54 -7.40
N ARG A 43 1.59 -15.85 -7.80
CA ARG A 43 0.71 -14.94 -8.56
C ARG A 43 -0.72 -15.00 -8.04
N PRO A 44 -1.51 -13.91 -8.16
CA PRO A 44 -2.91 -13.95 -7.76
C PRO A 44 -3.70 -14.89 -8.67
N VAL A 45 -4.56 -15.72 -8.09
CA VAL A 45 -5.49 -16.58 -8.84
C VAL A 45 -6.76 -15.78 -9.15
N LEU A 46 -6.86 -15.35 -10.40
CA LEU A 46 -7.96 -14.51 -10.87
C LEU A 46 -9.00 -15.34 -11.61
N ASN A 47 -10.25 -14.97 -11.45
CA ASN A 47 -11.40 -15.58 -12.12
C ASN A 47 -12.41 -14.49 -12.53
N THR A 48 -13.53 -14.90 -13.14
CA THR A 48 -14.56 -13.97 -13.63
C THR A 48 -15.23 -13.12 -12.54
N LYS A 49 -15.11 -13.50 -11.27
CA LYS A 49 -15.62 -12.75 -10.11
C LYS A 49 -14.56 -11.87 -9.48
N SER A 50 -13.31 -11.95 -9.93
CA SER A 50 -12.23 -11.14 -9.38
C SER A 50 -12.37 -9.67 -9.76
N LYS A 51 -12.04 -8.78 -8.82
CA LYS A 51 -11.95 -7.33 -9.07
C LYS A 51 -10.55 -6.87 -8.75
N VAL A 52 -9.95 -6.05 -9.61
CA VAL A 52 -8.59 -5.55 -9.43
C VAL A 52 -8.57 -4.03 -9.55
N PHE A 53 -8.08 -3.37 -8.51
CA PHE A 53 -8.02 -1.92 -8.42
C PHE A 53 -6.56 -1.47 -8.33
N GLU A 54 -6.21 -0.41 -9.03
CA GLU A 54 -4.88 0.19 -8.93
C GLU A 54 -4.78 1.10 -7.70
N LEU A 55 -3.90 0.76 -6.76
CA LEU A 55 -3.65 1.55 -5.55
C LEU A 55 -2.61 2.64 -5.77
N ASP A 56 -1.52 2.36 -6.49
CA ASP A 56 -0.49 3.35 -6.83
C ASP A 56 0.28 2.86 -8.05
N THR A 57 0.80 3.79 -8.84
CA THR A 57 1.81 3.50 -9.85
C THR A 57 3.18 3.74 -9.20
N CYS A 58 3.90 2.65 -8.93
CA CYS A 58 5.26 2.67 -8.41
C CYS A 58 6.24 3.05 -9.54
N ARG A 59 6.19 4.33 -9.93
CA ARG A 59 6.95 5.03 -10.98
C ARG A 59 7.47 4.14 -12.10
N THR A 60 8.66 3.56 -11.90
CA THR A 60 9.42 2.79 -12.89
C THR A 60 9.38 1.28 -12.69
N ILE A 61 8.88 0.80 -11.54
CA ILE A 61 8.87 -0.62 -11.19
C ILE A 61 7.61 -1.29 -11.70
N GLY A 62 6.44 -0.72 -11.41
CA GLY A 62 5.18 -1.39 -11.70
C GLY A 62 3.98 -0.72 -11.05
N LYS A 63 2.91 -1.50 -10.91
CA LYS A 63 1.64 -1.08 -10.34
C LYS A 63 1.35 -1.86 -9.06
N ILE A 64 0.84 -1.16 -8.06
CA ILE A 64 0.32 -1.79 -6.84
C ILE A 64 -1.16 -2.03 -7.05
N CYS A 65 -1.59 -3.28 -6.87
CA CYS A 65 -2.93 -3.73 -7.18
C CYS A 65 -3.60 -4.32 -5.96
N LEU A 66 -4.80 -3.84 -5.64
CA LEU A 66 -5.72 -4.46 -4.69
C LEU A 66 -6.60 -5.45 -5.44
N VAL A 67 -6.48 -6.72 -5.10
CA VAL A 67 -7.21 -7.84 -5.72
C VAL A 67 -8.26 -8.35 -4.74
N TYR A 68 -9.50 -8.43 -5.22
CA TYR A 68 -10.58 -9.15 -4.56
C TYR A 68 -10.88 -10.44 -5.29
N THR A 69 -10.77 -11.57 -4.62
CA THR A 69 -11.11 -12.89 -5.18
C THR A 69 -11.67 -13.79 -4.10
N GLY A 70 -12.76 -14.51 -4.38
CA GLY A 70 -13.31 -15.50 -3.45
C GLY A 70 -13.75 -14.97 -2.08
N GLY A 71 -14.08 -13.67 -1.96
CA GLY A 71 -14.41 -13.05 -0.66
C GLY A 71 -13.20 -12.49 0.10
N MET A 72 -12.00 -12.67 -0.42
CA MET A 72 -10.75 -12.25 0.21
C MET A 72 -10.11 -11.09 -0.56
N TRP A 73 -9.45 -10.20 0.18
CA TRP A 73 -8.64 -9.12 -0.37
C TRP A 73 -7.16 -9.52 -0.34
N SER A 74 -6.37 -8.99 -1.26
CA SER A 74 -4.91 -9.11 -1.24
C SER A 74 -4.27 -7.98 -2.04
N VAL A 75 -3.05 -7.61 -1.70
CA VAL A 75 -2.29 -6.55 -2.35
C VAL A 75 -1.05 -7.14 -3.01
N TRP A 76 -0.84 -6.76 -4.26
CA TRP A 76 0.23 -7.30 -5.11
C TRP A 76 0.96 -6.17 -5.84
N LEU A 77 2.25 -6.36 -6.10
CA LEU A 77 3.02 -5.59 -7.06
C LEU A 77 3.03 -6.34 -8.40
N ALA A 78 2.52 -5.71 -9.44
CA ALA A 78 2.62 -6.18 -10.82
C ALA A 78 3.71 -5.36 -11.54
N THR A 79 4.82 -5.99 -11.91
CA THR A 79 5.93 -5.29 -12.59
C THR A 79 5.64 -5.11 -14.08
N ARG A 80 6.37 -4.19 -14.72
CA ARG A 80 6.25 -3.94 -16.16
C ARG A 80 6.68 -5.14 -17.01
N GLU A 81 7.55 -5.98 -16.47
CA GLU A 81 8.08 -7.20 -17.09
C GLU A 81 7.12 -8.40 -16.93
N GLY A 82 5.99 -8.20 -16.24
CA GLY A 82 4.97 -9.23 -16.01
C GLY A 82 5.24 -10.13 -14.80
N ALA A 83 6.19 -9.78 -13.92
CA ALA A 83 6.39 -10.47 -12.66
C ALA A 83 5.38 -9.99 -11.61
N TRP A 84 5.04 -10.90 -10.69
CA TRP A 84 4.13 -10.62 -9.57
C TRP A 84 4.85 -10.80 -8.25
N GLY A 85 4.62 -9.87 -7.34
CA GLY A 85 5.08 -9.91 -5.96
C GLY A 85 3.91 -9.82 -5.00
N TRP A 86 3.71 -10.82 -4.15
CA TRP A 86 2.75 -10.70 -3.06
C TRP A 86 3.25 -9.70 -2.03
N LEU A 87 2.36 -8.85 -1.53
CA LEU A 87 2.68 -7.86 -0.50
C LEU A 87 1.89 -8.11 0.79
N ALA A 88 0.58 -8.28 0.72
CA ALA A 88 -0.25 -8.44 1.91
C ALA A 88 -1.61 -9.07 1.63
N ASP A 89 -2.25 -9.59 2.67
CA ASP A 89 -3.63 -10.13 2.62
C ASP A 89 -4.71 -9.06 2.91
N SER A 90 -4.32 -7.81 3.14
CA SER A 90 -5.28 -6.72 3.27
C SER A 90 -4.65 -5.36 2.96
N PHE A 91 -5.48 -4.39 2.58
CA PHE A 91 -5.04 -3.01 2.42
C PHE A 91 -4.40 -2.45 3.71
N THR A 92 -5.00 -2.72 4.87
CA THR A 92 -4.52 -2.23 6.16
C THR A 92 -3.10 -2.73 6.47
N HIS A 93 -2.86 -4.01 6.20
CA HIS A 93 -1.53 -4.59 6.39
C HIS A 93 -0.52 -3.99 5.41
N TYR A 94 -0.89 -3.86 4.13
CA TYR A 94 -0.06 -3.18 3.14
C TYR A 94 0.28 -1.74 3.56
N PHE A 95 -0.70 -0.99 4.07
CA PHE A 95 -0.50 0.38 4.53
C PHE A 95 0.45 0.45 5.73
N ARG A 96 0.34 -0.50 6.68
CA ARG A 96 1.30 -0.60 7.80
C ARG A 96 2.72 -0.88 7.32
N MET A 97 2.90 -1.77 6.34
CA MET A 97 4.22 -1.99 5.75
C MET A 97 4.76 -0.71 5.10
N ALA A 98 3.93 0.05 4.40
CA ALA A 98 4.34 1.33 3.82
C ALA A 98 4.84 2.31 4.89
N LEU A 99 4.21 2.32 6.08
CA LEU A 99 4.66 3.12 7.23
C LEU A 99 5.98 2.62 7.80
N VAL A 100 6.16 1.30 8.00
CA VAL A 100 7.42 0.70 8.48
C VAL A 100 8.58 1.03 7.53
N HIS A 101 8.33 0.98 6.23
CA HIS A 101 9.33 1.31 5.20
C HIS A 101 9.41 2.80 4.89
N LEU A 102 8.68 3.66 5.62
CA LEU A 102 8.65 5.12 5.46
C LEU A 102 8.37 5.60 4.01
N GLY A 103 7.72 4.77 3.20
CA GLY A 103 7.51 5.03 1.78
C GLY A 103 8.81 5.11 0.95
N LEU A 104 9.90 4.45 1.37
CA LEU A 104 11.17 4.42 0.64
C LEU A 104 10.99 3.86 -0.78
N PRO A 105 11.44 4.54 -1.83
CA PRO A 105 11.27 4.10 -3.21
C PRO A 105 11.79 2.68 -3.42
N GLY A 106 10.94 1.82 -3.98
CA GLY A 106 11.30 0.43 -4.24
C GLY A 106 11.08 -0.52 -3.07
N TRP A 107 10.59 -0.06 -1.91
CA TRP A 107 10.33 -0.94 -0.76
C TRP A 107 9.41 -2.13 -1.10
N GLN A 108 8.41 -1.93 -1.96
CA GLN A 108 7.51 -3.01 -2.37
C GLN A 108 8.26 -4.12 -3.14
N ALA A 109 9.20 -3.73 -3.99
CA ALA A 109 10.03 -4.67 -4.74
C ALA A 109 11.03 -5.38 -3.82
N ALA A 110 11.68 -4.65 -2.90
CA ALA A 110 12.56 -5.24 -1.89
C ALA A 110 11.84 -6.33 -1.08
N PHE A 111 10.66 -5.99 -0.54
CA PHE A 111 9.85 -6.92 0.24
C PHE A 111 9.44 -8.16 -0.58
N ALA A 112 8.95 -7.94 -1.80
CA ALA A 112 8.53 -9.00 -2.73
C ALA A 112 9.68 -9.82 -3.32
N ASN A 113 10.94 -9.54 -2.95
CA ASN A 113 12.14 -10.15 -3.54
C ASN A 113 12.23 -9.98 -5.06
N LEU A 114 11.79 -8.82 -5.54
CA LEU A 114 11.88 -8.42 -6.93
C LEU A 114 13.10 -7.51 -7.11
N PRO A 115 13.68 -7.45 -8.32
CA PRO A 115 14.84 -6.61 -8.58
C PRO A 115 14.59 -5.13 -8.22
N LEU A 116 15.52 -4.56 -7.47
CA LEU A 116 15.55 -3.13 -7.19
C LEU A 116 16.23 -2.39 -8.34
N ILE A 117 15.83 -1.14 -8.53
CA ILE A 117 16.57 -0.20 -9.38
C ILE A 117 17.79 0.32 -8.60
N PRO A 118 18.96 0.52 -9.25
CA PRO A 118 20.22 0.79 -8.54
C PRO A 118 20.17 1.98 -7.57
N TRP A 119 19.48 3.05 -7.94
CA TRP A 119 19.36 4.23 -7.08
C TRP A 119 18.53 3.96 -5.82
N ALA A 120 17.52 3.08 -5.90
CA ALA A 120 16.72 2.70 -4.74
C ALA A 120 17.56 1.88 -3.76
N GLU A 121 18.32 0.90 -4.27
CA GLU A 121 19.24 0.08 -3.46
C GLU A 121 20.28 0.96 -2.72
N GLN A 122 20.86 1.94 -3.40
CA GLN A 122 21.77 2.90 -2.76
C GLN A 122 21.10 3.69 -1.63
N LEU A 123 19.85 4.10 -1.79
CA LEU A 123 19.10 4.78 -0.72
C LEU A 123 18.83 3.86 0.47
N PHE A 124 18.49 2.60 0.23
CA PHE A 124 18.34 1.62 1.30
C PHE A 124 19.64 1.44 2.07
N LEU A 125 20.76 1.23 1.37
CA LEU A 125 22.08 1.09 2.02
C LEU A 125 22.46 2.32 2.85
N LEU A 126 22.06 3.52 2.43
CA LEU A 126 22.35 4.76 3.13
C LEU A 126 21.44 5.02 4.34
N LEU A 127 20.14 4.78 4.21
CA LEU A 127 19.14 5.22 5.19
C LEU A 127 18.63 4.11 6.09
N ALA A 128 18.48 2.90 5.55
CA ALA A 128 17.85 1.79 6.24
C ALA A 128 18.35 0.44 5.71
N PRO A 129 19.66 0.13 5.87
CA PRO A 129 20.26 -1.09 5.32
C PRO A 129 19.63 -2.36 5.89
N HIS A 130 19.17 -2.31 7.15
CA HIS A 130 18.45 -3.40 7.82
C HIS A 130 17.16 -3.81 7.10
N LEU A 131 16.54 -2.93 6.30
CA LEU A 131 15.34 -3.27 5.51
C LEU A 131 15.67 -4.11 4.26
N LEU A 132 16.95 -4.24 3.89
CA LEU A 132 17.39 -5.19 2.86
C LEU A 132 17.69 -6.58 3.44
N GLU A 133 17.97 -6.65 4.75
CA GLU A 133 18.27 -7.91 5.44
C GLU A 133 16.97 -8.67 5.70
N LYS A 134 16.69 -9.66 4.85
CA LYS A 134 15.49 -10.48 4.97
C LYS A 134 15.62 -11.47 6.12
N SER A 135 15.28 -11.04 7.33
CA SER A 135 15.20 -11.91 8.50
C SER A 135 13.99 -12.84 8.37
N GLU A 136 14.20 -14.16 8.37
CA GLU A 136 13.15 -15.19 8.36
C GLU A 136 12.15 -15.05 9.54
N ILE A 137 12.50 -14.22 10.53
CA ILE A 137 11.71 -13.95 11.74
C ILE A 137 10.51 -13.03 11.45
N GLU A 138 10.60 -12.13 10.46
CA GLU A 138 9.55 -11.14 10.19
C GLU A 138 8.25 -11.77 9.67
N THR A 139 8.34 -12.88 8.92
CA THR A 139 7.15 -13.60 8.43
C THR A 139 6.30 -14.16 9.56
N ASN A 140 6.92 -14.51 10.71
CA ASN A 140 6.24 -15.08 11.87
C ASN A 140 5.63 -14.03 12.81
N LEU A 141 6.20 -12.83 12.93
CA LEU A 141 5.62 -11.76 13.76
C LEU A 141 4.42 -11.10 13.09
N ILE A 142 4.44 -11.03 11.77
CA ILE A 142 3.41 -10.39 10.95
C ILE A 142 2.13 -11.24 10.88
N THR A 143 2.24 -12.56 10.90
CA THR A 143 1.09 -13.49 10.95
C THR A 143 0.30 -13.34 12.25
N VAL A 144 0.96 -13.04 13.37
CA VAL A 144 0.31 -12.81 14.68
C VAL A 144 -0.45 -11.47 14.71
N ALA A 145 0.01 -10.46 13.96
CA ALA A 145 -0.67 -9.15 13.87
C ALA A 145 -1.90 -9.14 12.91
N SER A 146 -2.19 -10.26 12.24
CA SER A 146 -3.36 -10.46 11.37
C SER A 146 -4.69 -10.50 12.14
N GLU A 147 -4.64 -10.57 13.48
CA GLU A 147 -5.83 -10.38 14.29
C GLU A 147 -6.32 -8.94 14.14
N THR A 148 -7.39 -8.82 13.35
CA THR A 148 -8.31 -7.70 13.11
C THR A 148 -8.69 -6.82 14.32
N GLY A 149 -8.19 -7.09 15.53
CA GLY A 149 -8.49 -6.38 16.78
C GLY A 149 -7.75 -5.06 17.02
N LEU A 150 -6.79 -4.66 16.18
CA LEU A 150 -6.00 -3.43 16.43
C LEU A 150 -6.57 -2.15 15.79
N ASN A 151 -7.61 -2.24 14.96
CA ASN A 151 -8.19 -1.07 14.26
C ASN A 151 -9.68 -0.87 14.59
N HIS A 152 -10.07 -1.07 15.85
CA HIS A 152 -11.41 -0.67 16.29
C HIS A 152 -11.44 0.83 16.51
N ILE A 153 -12.03 1.56 15.57
CA ILE A 153 -12.44 2.94 15.80
C ILE A 153 -13.54 2.90 16.86
N ASP A 154 -13.41 3.70 17.92
CA ASP A 154 -14.45 3.82 18.95
C ASP A 154 -15.78 4.24 18.26
N PRO A 155 -16.85 3.44 18.34
CA PRO A 155 -18.14 3.78 17.75
C PRO A 155 -18.71 5.13 18.22
N ASN A 156 -18.23 5.64 19.37
CA ASN A 156 -18.66 6.92 19.91
C ASN A 156 -17.94 8.13 19.31
N ILE A 157 -16.88 7.96 18.50
CA ILE A 157 -16.17 9.11 17.89
C ILE A 157 -17.07 9.92 16.95
N PHE A 158 -18.06 9.27 16.34
CA PHE A 158 -19.05 9.92 15.47
C PHE A 158 -20.22 10.53 16.25
N LYS A 159 -20.32 10.26 17.56
CA LYS A 159 -21.28 10.91 18.45
C LYS A 159 -20.72 12.27 18.85
N THR A 160 -20.57 13.17 17.89
CA THR A 160 -20.39 14.59 18.20
C THR A 160 -21.66 15.04 18.93
N SER A 161 -21.55 15.26 20.24
CA SER A 161 -22.60 15.93 21.00
C SER A 161 -22.75 17.32 20.39
N VAL A 162 -23.80 17.53 19.61
CA VAL A 162 -24.24 18.85 19.20
C VAL A 162 -24.67 19.56 20.49
N ARG A 163 -23.72 20.16 21.22
CA ARG A 163 -24.03 21.09 22.30
C ARG A 163 -24.67 22.28 21.62
N HIS A 164 -26.00 22.28 21.57
CA HIS A 164 -26.79 23.47 21.33
C HIS A 164 -26.27 24.54 22.30
N HIS A 165 -25.57 25.55 21.78
CA HIS A 165 -25.35 26.80 22.49
C HIS A 165 -26.73 27.41 22.71
N LYS A 166 -27.33 27.17 23.88
CA LYS A 166 -28.47 27.96 24.35
C LYS A 166 -27.92 29.34 24.69
N ASN A 167 -28.13 30.30 23.79
CA ASN A 167 -27.96 31.71 24.12
C ASN A 167 -28.93 32.04 25.26
N ALA A 168 -28.39 32.18 26.47
CA ALA A 168 -29.13 32.67 27.62
C ALA A 168 -29.26 34.20 27.48
N THR A 169 -30.39 34.65 26.96
CA THR A 169 -30.83 36.03 27.04
C THR A 169 -31.07 36.36 28.52
N ARG A 170 -30.27 37.26 29.10
CA ARG A 170 -30.53 37.82 30.44
C ARG A 170 -31.72 38.78 30.36
N PRO A 171 -32.71 38.72 31.26
CA PRO A 171 -33.65 39.81 31.45
C PRO A 171 -32.98 40.90 32.31
N THR A 172 -32.86 42.10 31.77
CA THR A 172 -32.58 43.32 32.54
C THR A 172 -33.87 43.76 33.25
N ASN A 173 -33.91 43.59 34.56
CA ASN A 173 -34.79 44.34 35.45
C ASN A 173 -34.03 45.60 35.91
N GLN A 174 -34.49 46.77 35.44
CA GLN A 174 -34.74 48.02 36.20
C GLN A 174 -34.94 49.17 35.22
#